data_AF-A0A963DFQ2-F1
#
_entry.id   AF-A0A963DFQ2-F1
#
_cell.length_a   1.000
_cell.length_b   1.000
_cell.length_c   1.000
_cell.angle_alpha   90.00
_cell.angle_beta   90.00
_cell.angle_gamma   90.00
#
_symmetry.space_group_name_H-M   'P 1'
#
loop_
_entity.id
_entity.type
_entity.pdbx_description
1 polymer ?
#
loop_
_entity_poly.entity_id
_entity_poly.type
_entity_poly.pdbx_seq_one_letter_code
_entity_poly.pdbx_strand_id
1 'polypeptide(L)'
;MKNIKIVFWGLLALLTLLWLLVDTPFPQPFGYFPLRAVVVQYSGILGISCMSVAMILALRPRWLEARLNGLDKMYRLHKWLGIGGLTVSILHWWWAKGTKWMVGWGWLERPVRGPRPVIDNPVEAWLGSLRGLAENLGEWTFYAAVVLIALALIHRFPYRLFYKTHRLLAVAYLVLVFHSV
;
A
#
# COMPACT_ATOMS: atom_id res chain seq x y z
N MET A 1 21.73 9.28 10.33
CA MET A 1 20.89 9.23 9.10
C MET A 1 21.24 8.08 8.15
N LYS A 2 22.52 7.71 7.98
CA LYS A 2 22.95 6.65 7.03
C LYS A 2 22.17 5.33 7.19
N ASN A 3 22.06 4.79 8.40
CA ASN A 3 21.39 3.50 8.63
C ASN A 3 19.89 3.54 8.33
N ILE A 4 19.19 4.67 8.58
CA ILE A 4 17.76 4.81 8.27
C ILE A 4 17.55 4.75 6.76
N LYS A 5 18.37 5.49 6.00
CA LYS A 5 18.31 5.49 4.53
C LYS A 5 18.59 4.09 3.98
N ILE A 6 19.61 3.41 4.51
CA ILE A 6 19.96 2.04 4.10
C ILE A 6 18.80 1.09 4.36
N VAL A 7 18.19 1.12 5.55
CA VAL A 7 17.10 0.21 5.89
C VAL A 7 15.85 0.50 5.04
N PHE A 8 15.49 1.77 4.88
CA PHE A 8 14.34 2.17 4.06
C PHE A 8 14.51 1.77 2.60
N TRP A 9 15.61 2.19 1.95
CA TRP A 9 15.86 1.87 0.55
C TRP A 9 16.19 0.40 0.33
N GLY A 10 16.86 -0.24 1.29
CA GLY A 10 17.14 -1.67 1.26
C GLY A 10 15.87 -2.52 1.32
N LEU A 11 14.88 -2.13 2.14
CA LEU A 11 13.56 -2.76 2.15
C LEU A 11 12.89 -2.64 0.78
N LEU A 12 12.82 -1.44 0.22
CA LEU A 12 12.20 -1.22 -1.09
C LEU A 12 12.92 -2.01 -2.19
N ALA A 13 14.25 -1.93 -2.24
CA ALA A 13 15.06 -2.66 -3.21
C ALA A 13 14.87 -4.18 -3.09
N LEU A 14 14.84 -4.72 -1.87
CA LEU A 14 14.60 -6.15 -1.64
C LEU A 14 13.21 -6.55 -2.16
N LEU A 15 12.17 -5.79 -1.84
CA LEU A 15 10.81 -6.06 -2.34
C LEU A 15 10.73 -5.98 -3.86
N THR A 16 11.41 -4.99 -4.47
CA THR A 16 11.51 -4.87 -5.92
C THR A 16 12.20 -6.08 -6.53
N LEU A 17 13.34 -6.51 -5.98
CA LEU A 17 14.06 -7.67 -6.46
C LEU A 17 13.23 -8.94 -6.34
N LEU A 18 12.56 -9.16 -5.20
CA LEU A 18 11.68 -10.30 -5.00
C LEU A 18 10.50 -10.30 -5.98
N TRP A 19 9.92 -9.13 -6.26
CA TRP A 19 8.84 -9.00 -7.24
C TRP A 19 9.34 -9.30 -8.67
N LEU A 20 10.53 -8.83 -9.04
CA LEU A 20 11.16 -9.12 -10.34
C LEU A 20 11.50 -10.60 -10.56
N LEU A 21 11.52 -11.43 -9.51
CA LEU A 21 11.68 -12.89 -9.65
C LEU A 21 10.40 -13.59 -10.14
N VAL A 22 9.24 -12.95 -10.00
CA VAL A 22 7.94 -13.58 -10.25
C VAL A 22 7.14 -12.83 -11.33
N ASP A 23 7.50 -11.58 -11.63
CA ASP A 23 6.79 -10.74 -12.58
C ASP A 23 7.74 -9.78 -13.33
N THR A 24 7.22 -9.11 -14.37
CA THR A 24 7.99 -8.21 -15.25
C THR A 24 7.41 -6.78 -15.28
N PRO A 25 8.25 -5.74 -15.29
CA PRO A 25 7.79 -4.36 -15.48
C PRO A 25 7.28 -4.09 -16.90
N PHE A 26 7.58 -4.98 -17.86
CA PHE A 26 7.22 -4.82 -19.26
C PHE A 26 6.22 -5.90 -19.68
N PRO A 27 4.90 -5.66 -19.50
CA PRO A 27 3.89 -6.62 -19.88
C PRO A 27 3.85 -6.78 -21.41
N GLN A 28 3.52 -8.00 -21.85
CA GLN A 28 3.36 -8.34 -23.26
C GLN A 28 1.94 -8.87 -23.51
N PRO A 29 1.16 -8.28 -24.44
CA PRO A 29 1.49 -7.12 -25.27
C PRO A 29 1.61 -5.83 -24.44
N PHE A 30 2.49 -4.92 -24.86
CA PHE A 30 2.65 -3.63 -24.18
C PHE A 30 1.46 -2.71 -24.48
N GLY A 31 0.87 -2.16 -23.43
CA GLY A 31 -0.25 -1.24 -23.53
C GLY A 31 -0.68 -0.71 -22.16
N TYR A 32 -1.56 0.29 -22.14
CA TYR A 32 -1.94 0.97 -20.91
C TYR A 32 -2.58 0.03 -19.86
N PHE A 33 -3.53 -0.82 -20.26
CA PHE A 33 -4.23 -1.70 -19.31
C PHE A 33 -3.37 -2.85 -18.77
N PRO A 34 -2.55 -3.54 -19.59
CA PRO A 34 -1.53 -4.46 -19.08
C PRO A 34 -0.53 -3.76 -18.14
N LEU A 35 -0.04 -2.58 -18.50
CA LEU A 35 0.87 -1.80 -17.64
C LEU A 35 0.22 -1.41 -16.32
N ARG A 36 -1.05 -0.99 -16.36
CA ARG A 36 -1.83 -0.69 -15.16
C ARG A 36 -1.89 -1.89 -14.22
N ALA A 37 -2.10 -3.11 -14.73
CA ALA A 37 -2.18 -4.30 -13.88
C ALA A 37 -0.87 -4.49 -13.10
N VAL A 38 0.27 -4.42 -13.81
CA VAL A 38 1.62 -4.47 -13.24
C VAL A 38 1.85 -3.37 -12.20
N VAL A 39 1.53 -2.12 -12.54
CA VAL A 39 1.74 -0.98 -11.63
C VAL A 39 0.88 -1.07 -10.38
N VAL A 40 -0.40 -1.43 -10.51
CA VAL A 40 -1.33 -1.59 -9.37
C VAL A 40 -0.84 -2.69 -8.44
N GLN A 41 -0.44 -3.84 -8.98
CA GLN A 41 0.09 -4.95 -8.18
C GLN A 41 1.38 -4.57 -7.45
N TYR A 42 2.38 -4.07 -8.19
CA TYR A 42 3.68 -3.71 -7.64
C TYR A 42 3.59 -2.62 -6.57
N SER A 43 2.84 -1.54 -6.87
CA SER A 43 2.61 -0.47 -5.89
C SER A 43 1.81 -0.95 -4.68
N GLY A 44 0.86 -1.87 -4.86
CA GLY A 44 0.13 -2.49 -3.75
C GLY A 44 1.06 -3.23 -2.79
N ILE A 45 1.96 -4.06 -3.32
CA ILE A 45 2.98 -4.80 -2.55
C ILE A 45 3.88 -3.85 -1.77
N LEU A 46 4.41 -2.81 -2.43
CA LEU A 46 5.27 -1.83 -1.76
C LEU A 46 4.51 -1.07 -0.66
N GLY A 47 3.30 -0.62 -0.95
CA GLY A 47 2.47 0.15 -0.02
C GLY A 47 2.14 -0.64 1.24
N ILE A 48 1.59 -1.84 1.10
CA ILE A 48 1.24 -2.68 2.24
C ILE A 48 2.48 -3.08 3.04
N SER A 49 3.60 -3.39 2.37
CA SER A 49 4.85 -3.76 3.06
C SER A 49 5.42 -2.61 3.88
N CYS A 50 5.39 -1.36 3.36
CA CYS A 50 5.79 -0.19 4.13
C CYS A 50 4.95 -0.03 5.40
N MET A 51 3.63 -0.20 5.28
CA MET A 51 2.71 -0.14 6.41
C MET A 51 2.96 -1.28 7.41
N SER A 52 3.17 -2.51 6.94
CA SER A 52 3.46 -3.67 7.80
C SER A 52 4.72 -3.46 8.61
N VAL A 53 5.81 -2.99 7.99
CA VAL A 53 7.05 -2.68 8.72
C VAL A 53 6.82 -1.52 9.69
N ALA A 54 6.10 -0.47 9.30
CA ALA A 54 5.76 0.63 10.20
C ALA A 54 4.97 0.15 11.44
N MET A 55 4.04 -0.79 11.27
CA MET A 55 3.30 -1.43 12.35
C MET A 55 4.21 -2.24 13.29
N ILE A 56 5.17 -3.00 12.74
CA ILE A 56 6.18 -3.71 13.54
C ILE A 56 7.00 -2.71 14.37
N LEU A 57 7.44 -1.59 13.78
CA LEU A 57 8.17 -0.55 14.51
C LEU A 57 7.33 0.08 15.63
N ALA A 58 6.02 0.21 15.43
CA ALA A 58 5.10 0.78 16.41
C ALA A 58 4.99 -0.08 17.68
N LEU A 59 5.26 -1.39 17.60
CA LEU A 59 5.33 -2.30 18.75
C LEU A 59 6.60 -2.11 19.60
N ARG A 60 7.55 -1.30 19.14
CA ARG A 60 8.83 -1.01 19.80
C ARG A 60 9.62 -2.26 20.23
N PRO A 61 9.88 -3.21 19.32
CA PRO A 61 10.66 -4.40 19.67
C PRO A 61 12.09 -4.03 20.06
N ARG A 62 12.51 -4.40 21.29
CA ARG A 62 13.83 -4.04 21.86
C ARG A 62 15.02 -4.49 21.00
N TRP A 63 14.92 -5.66 20.36
CA TRP A 63 15.99 -6.19 19.49
C TRP A 63 16.22 -5.32 18.24
N LEU A 64 15.16 -4.70 17.72
CA LEU A 64 15.23 -3.85 16.54
C LEU A 64 15.69 -2.45 16.91
N GLU A 65 15.25 -1.95 18.06
CA GLU A 65 15.74 -0.70 18.65
C GLU A 65 17.27 -0.72 18.79
N ALA A 66 17.83 -1.81 19.33
CA ALA A 66 19.27 -1.99 19.47
C ALA A 66 19.99 -1.92 18.10
N ARG A 67 19.47 -2.61 17.07
CA ARG A 67 20.05 -2.63 15.71
C ARG A 67 19.94 -1.29 14.99
N LEU A 68 18.86 -0.53 15.23
CA LEU A 68 18.65 0.79 14.64
C LEU A 68 19.40 1.91 15.38
N ASN A 69 20.13 1.58 16.45
CA ASN A 69 20.84 2.51 17.33
C ASN A 69 19.93 3.50 18.06
N GLY A 70 18.81 3.01 18.60
CA GLY A 70 17.94 3.72 19.55
C GLY A 70 16.56 4.12 19.02
N LEU A 71 15.68 4.47 19.97
CA LEU A 71 14.27 4.79 19.74
C LEU A 71 14.03 5.97 18.77
N ASP A 72 14.85 7.02 18.83
CA ASP A 72 14.71 8.19 17.93
C ASP A 72 14.87 7.78 16.45
N LYS A 73 15.85 6.94 16.13
CA LYS A 73 16.09 6.47 14.76
C LYS A 73 14.96 5.54 14.29
N MET A 74 14.45 4.70 15.18
CA MET A 74 13.29 3.85 14.89
C MET A 74 12.03 4.69 14.62
N TYR A 75 11.80 5.75 15.39
CA TYR A 75 10.69 6.68 15.16
C TYR A 75 10.83 7.42 13.83
N ARG A 76 12.04 7.89 13.48
CA ARG A 76 12.30 8.51 12.18
C ARG A 76 12.06 7.53 11.03
N LEU A 77 12.49 6.28 11.15
CA LEU A 77 12.22 5.24 10.16
C LEU A 77 10.72 4.99 10.01
N HIS A 78 9.98 4.87 11.12
CA HIS A 78 8.51 4.75 11.10
C HIS A 78 7.85 5.92 10.36
N LYS A 79 8.28 7.16 10.62
CA LYS A 79 7.78 8.35 9.90
C LYS A 79 8.05 8.26 8.40
N TRP A 80 9.26 7.87 7.99
CA TRP A 80 9.61 7.74 6.57
C TRP A 80 8.87 6.59 5.89
N LEU A 81 8.66 5.46 6.57
CA LEU A 81 7.80 4.37 6.09
C LEU A 81 6.34 4.83 5.94
N GLY A 82 5.83 5.63 6.86
CA GLY A 82 4.49 6.22 6.77
C GLY A 82 4.34 7.18 5.57
N ILE A 83 5.32 8.07 5.35
CA ILE A 83 5.33 8.97 4.19
C ILE A 83 5.48 8.17 2.89
N GLY A 84 6.45 7.26 2.81
CA GLY A 84 6.67 6.42 1.64
C GLY A 84 5.47 5.55 1.30
N GLY A 85 4.88 4.91 2.31
CA GLY A 85 3.64 4.15 2.18
C GLY A 85 2.49 5.01 1.67
N LEU A 86 2.29 6.23 2.20
CA LEU A 86 1.28 7.16 1.69
C LEU A 86 1.53 7.52 0.21
N THR A 87 2.76 7.88 -0.15
CA THR A 87 3.10 8.24 -1.54
C THR A 87 2.81 7.08 -2.49
N VAL A 88 3.25 5.87 -2.16
CA VAL A 88 3.01 4.68 -2.98
C VAL A 88 1.52 4.35 -3.05
N SER A 89 0.78 4.45 -1.94
CA SER A 89 -0.66 4.19 -1.92
C SER A 89 -1.46 5.21 -2.73
N ILE A 90 -1.04 6.48 -2.79
CA ILE A 90 -1.65 7.47 -3.69
C ILE A 90 -1.42 7.09 -5.15
N LEU A 91 -0.21 6.65 -5.51
CA LEU A 91 0.08 6.16 -6.87
C LEU A 91 -0.76 4.92 -7.19
N HIS A 92 -0.81 3.95 -6.27
CA HIS A 92 -1.64 2.75 -6.39
C HIS A 92 -3.11 3.11 -6.65
N TRP A 93 -3.68 3.99 -5.81
CA TRP A 93 -5.05 4.46 -5.94
C TRP A 93 -5.29 5.20 -7.24
N TRP A 94 -4.37 6.06 -7.70
CA TRP A 94 -4.50 6.76 -8.99
C TRP A 94 -4.53 5.79 -10.16
N TRP A 95 -3.64 4.81 -10.21
CA TRP A 95 -3.66 3.79 -11.27
C TRP A 95 -4.90 2.87 -11.15
N ALA A 96 -5.43 2.67 -9.95
CA ALA A 96 -6.65 1.88 -9.77
C ALA A 96 -7.91 2.66 -10.20
N LYS A 97 -8.16 3.83 -9.59
CA LYS A 97 -9.36 4.67 -9.73
C LYS A 97 -9.23 5.75 -10.78
N GLY A 98 -8.10 6.45 -10.86
CA GLY A 98 -7.83 7.46 -11.88
C GLY A 98 -7.96 6.92 -13.30
N THR A 99 -7.54 5.67 -13.56
CA THR A 99 -7.85 5.01 -14.87
C THR A 99 -9.34 4.95 -15.16
N LYS A 100 -10.19 4.64 -14.16
CA LYS A 100 -11.64 4.58 -14.36
C LYS A 100 -12.19 5.95 -14.75
N TRP A 101 -11.63 7.03 -14.18
CA TRP A 101 -11.98 8.41 -14.56
C TRP A 101 -11.48 8.77 -15.96
N MET A 102 -10.24 8.41 -16.32
CA MET A 102 -9.70 8.64 -17.67
C MET A 102 -10.55 7.96 -18.74
N VAL A 103 -11.07 6.76 -18.46
CA VAL A 103 -12.05 6.10 -19.35
C VAL A 103 -13.35 6.91 -19.40
N GLY A 104 -13.87 7.36 -18.26
CA GLY A 104 -15.09 8.20 -18.20
C GLY A 104 -14.96 9.56 -18.90
N TRP A 105 -13.75 10.13 -18.94
CA TRP A 105 -13.43 11.36 -19.68
C TRP A 105 -13.18 11.12 -21.18
N GLY A 106 -13.20 9.87 -21.63
CA GLY A 106 -12.93 9.51 -23.03
C GLY A 106 -11.45 9.54 -23.42
N TRP A 107 -10.53 9.64 -22.46
CA TRP A 107 -9.08 9.60 -22.74
C TRP A 107 -8.59 8.18 -23.03
N LEU A 108 -9.33 7.16 -22.58
CA LEU A 108 -9.01 5.75 -22.74
C LEU A 108 -10.26 4.96 -23.12
N GLU A 109 -10.11 4.02 -24.05
CA GLU A 109 -11.16 3.08 -24.38
C GLU A 109 -11.20 1.95 -23.36
N ARG A 110 -12.40 1.59 -22.89
CA ARG A 110 -12.58 0.48 -21.96
C ARG A 110 -12.22 -0.83 -22.67
N PRO A 111 -11.34 -1.67 -22.11
CA PRO A 111 -10.96 -2.93 -22.75
C PRO A 111 -12.15 -3.88 -22.77
N VAL A 112 -12.33 -4.56 -23.90
CA VAL A 112 -13.30 -5.66 -24.03
C VAL A 112 -12.83 -6.79 -23.13
N ARG A 113 -13.63 -7.13 -22.11
CA ARG A 113 -13.33 -8.25 -21.20
C ARG A 113 -13.90 -9.52 -21.81
N GLY A 114 -13.06 -10.56 -21.92
CA GLY A 114 -13.50 -11.90 -22.29
C GLY A 114 -14.38 -12.56 -21.22
N PRO A 115 -14.87 -13.78 -21.48
CA PRO A 115 -15.61 -14.58 -20.51
C PRO A 115 -14.80 -14.74 -19.22
N ARG A 116 -15.47 -14.67 -18.07
CA ARG A 116 -14.79 -15.00 -16.80
C ARG A 116 -14.48 -16.50 -16.78
N PRO A 117 -13.26 -16.90 -16.41
CA PRO A 117 -12.95 -18.31 -16.24
C PRO A 117 -13.86 -18.91 -15.15
N VAL A 118 -14.30 -20.15 -15.36
CA VAL A 118 -15.02 -20.92 -14.34
C VAL A 118 -14.00 -21.29 -13.27
N ILE A 119 -14.31 -20.99 -12.02
CA ILE A 119 -13.46 -21.32 -10.88
C ILE A 119 -13.96 -22.64 -10.30
N ASP A 120 -13.23 -23.72 -10.55
CA ASP A 120 -13.60 -25.06 -10.09
C ASP A 120 -13.28 -25.30 -8.61
N ASN A 121 -12.33 -24.53 -8.04
CA ASN A 121 -11.93 -24.64 -6.65
C ASN A 121 -12.90 -23.87 -5.72
N PRO A 122 -13.60 -24.55 -4.79
CA PRO A 122 -14.57 -23.89 -3.89
C PRO A 122 -13.96 -22.80 -3.00
N VAL A 123 -12.70 -22.97 -2.58
CA VAL A 123 -12.00 -21.98 -1.73
C VAL A 123 -11.67 -20.74 -2.54
N GLU A 124 -11.17 -20.90 -3.76
CA GLU A 124 -10.89 -19.79 -4.68
C GLU A 124 -12.19 -19.05 -5.06
N ALA A 125 -13.28 -19.78 -5.30
CA ALA A 125 -14.59 -19.18 -5.57
C ALA A 125 -15.12 -18.38 -4.37
N TRP A 126 -14.96 -18.91 -3.16
CA TRP A 126 -15.33 -18.22 -1.93
C TRP A 126 -14.49 -16.95 -1.71
N LEU A 127 -13.17 -17.00 -1.87
CA LEU A 127 -12.30 -15.82 -1.78
C LEU A 127 -12.65 -14.78 -2.87
N GLY A 128 -12.89 -15.24 -4.10
CA GLY A 128 -13.33 -14.40 -5.21
C GLY A 128 -14.64 -13.68 -4.94
N SER A 129 -15.54 -14.25 -4.13
CA SER A 129 -16.78 -13.60 -3.70
C SER A 129 -16.54 -12.41 -2.76
N LEU A 130 -15.44 -12.42 -1.99
CA LEU A 130 -15.07 -11.35 -1.06
C LEU A 130 -14.42 -10.15 -1.77
N ARG A 131 -13.88 -10.35 -2.97
CA ARG A 131 -13.14 -9.33 -3.73
C ARG A 131 -13.87 -8.00 -3.85
N GLY A 132 -15.18 -8.02 -4.13
CA GLY A 132 -15.97 -6.79 -4.26
C GLY A 132 -16.06 -6.00 -2.96
N LEU A 133 -16.23 -6.71 -1.84
CA LEU A 133 -16.25 -6.12 -0.50
C LEU A 133 -14.86 -5.60 -0.11
N ALA A 134 -13.80 -6.36 -0.41
CA ALA A 134 -12.41 -5.97 -0.22
C ALA A 134 -12.06 -4.69 -1.00
N GLU A 135 -12.45 -4.58 -2.28
CA GLU A 135 -12.23 -3.37 -3.09
C GLU A 135 -12.93 -2.15 -2.48
N ASN A 136 -14.20 -2.29 -2.08
CA ASN A 136 -14.98 -1.19 -1.51
C ASN A 136 -14.42 -0.72 -0.15
N LEU A 137 -14.17 -1.66 0.77
CA LEU A 137 -13.60 -1.32 2.08
C LEU A 137 -12.20 -0.72 1.95
N GLY A 138 -11.37 -1.25 1.04
CA GLY A 138 -10.04 -0.72 0.77
C GLY A 138 -10.07 0.74 0.30
N GLU A 139 -10.99 1.09 -0.60
CA GLU A 139 -11.14 2.46 -1.09
C GLU A 139 -11.51 3.44 0.03
N TRP A 140 -12.57 3.16 0.79
CA TRP A 140 -13.00 4.04 1.89
C TRP A 140 -11.94 4.14 2.99
N THR A 141 -11.27 3.02 3.29
CA THR A 141 -10.20 2.99 4.28
C THR A 141 -8.97 3.77 3.81
N PHE A 142 -8.64 3.71 2.52
CA PHE A 142 -7.57 4.52 1.93
C PHE A 142 -7.86 6.02 2.13
N TYR A 143 -9.09 6.48 1.85
CA TYR A 143 -9.46 7.89 2.08
C TYR A 143 -9.30 8.30 3.55
N ALA A 144 -9.78 7.47 4.48
CA ALA A 144 -9.58 7.71 5.91
C ALA A 144 -8.09 7.73 6.29
N ALA A 145 -7.29 6.80 5.77
CA ALA A 145 -5.86 6.72 6.03
C ALA A 145 -5.11 7.97 5.52
N VAL A 146 -5.44 8.47 4.33
CA VAL A 146 -4.88 9.72 3.77
C VAL A 146 -5.14 10.89 4.74
N VAL A 147 -6.38 11.05 5.21
CA VAL A 147 -6.74 12.11 6.16
C VAL A 147 -5.97 11.96 7.48
N LEU A 148 -5.94 10.75 8.05
CA LEU A 148 -5.23 10.49 9.31
C LEU A 148 -3.72 10.73 9.21
N ILE A 149 -3.08 10.34 8.09
CA ILE A 149 -1.66 10.58 7.87
C ILE A 149 -1.40 12.07 7.59
N ALA A 150 -2.27 12.75 6.85
CA ALA A 150 -2.15 14.20 6.65
C ALA A 150 -2.21 14.95 7.99
N LEU A 151 -3.18 14.63 8.86
CA LEU A 151 -3.25 15.16 10.22
C LEU A 151 -1.99 14.86 11.03
N ALA A 152 -1.43 13.65 10.88
CA ALA A 152 -0.20 13.24 11.54
C ALA A 152 1.05 14.00 11.09
N LEU A 153 1.05 14.57 9.88
CA LEU A 153 2.15 15.36 9.32
C LEU A 153 2.04 16.86 9.63
N ILE A 154 0.87 17.35 10.05
CA ILE A 154 0.66 18.75 10.41
C ILE A 154 1.33 19.04 11.77
N HIS A 155 2.41 19.80 11.76
CA HIS A 155 3.18 20.16 12.96
C HIS A 155 2.37 20.92 14.03
N ARG A 156 1.31 21.65 13.64
CA ARG A 156 0.44 22.39 14.57
C ARG A 156 -0.69 21.54 15.17
N PHE A 157 -0.84 20.29 14.76
CA PHE A 157 -1.92 19.44 15.25
C PHE A 157 -1.66 19.02 16.71
N PRO A 158 -2.61 19.25 17.65
CA PRO A 158 -2.35 19.01 19.07
C PRO A 158 -1.97 17.56 19.38
N TYR A 159 -0.91 17.37 20.17
CA TYR A 159 -0.37 16.03 20.48
C TYR A 159 -1.41 15.05 21.04
N ARG A 160 -2.33 15.51 21.90
CA ARG A 160 -3.41 14.68 22.46
C ARG A 160 -4.35 14.13 21.38
N LEU A 161 -4.64 14.94 20.36
CA LEU A 161 -5.49 14.52 19.23
C LEU A 161 -4.69 13.64 18.28
N PHE A 162 -3.44 14.03 17.97
CA PHE A 162 -2.50 13.23 17.18
C PHE A 162 -2.43 11.79 17.69
N TYR A 163 -2.20 11.59 18.99
CA TYR A 163 -2.09 10.26 19.56
C TYR A 163 -3.36 9.43 19.39
N LYS A 164 -4.54 10.04 19.59
CA LYS A 164 -5.83 9.36 19.44
C LYS A 164 -6.12 9.00 17.98
N THR A 165 -5.99 9.97 17.07
CA THR A 165 -6.32 9.77 15.66
C THR A 165 -5.31 8.87 14.97
N HIS A 166 -4.01 9.03 15.25
CA HIS A 166 -2.97 8.22 14.63
C HIS A 166 -3.11 6.73 14.99
N ARG A 167 -3.60 6.39 16.19
CA ARG A 167 -3.85 5.00 16.59
C ARG A 167 -4.93 4.32 15.73
N LEU A 168 -5.86 5.08 15.13
CA LEU A 168 -6.86 4.54 14.22
C LEU A 168 -6.24 3.93 12.95
N LEU A 169 -5.01 4.34 12.59
CA LEU A 169 -4.28 3.73 11.46
C LEU A 169 -3.99 2.24 11.67
N ALA A 170 -3.92 1.76 12.91
CA ALA A 170 -3.77 0.33 13.17
C ALA A 170 -5.02 -0.46 12.74
N VAL A 171 -6.22 0.10 12.97
CA VAL A 171 -7.49 -0.49 12.52
C VAL A 171 -7.58 -0.40 11.00
N ALA A 172 -7.27 0.78 10.44
CA ALA A 172 -7.24 0.98 8.99
C ALA A 172 -6.28 -0.01 8.30
N TYR A 173 -5.10 -0.26 8.88
CA TYR A 173 -4.14 -1.24 8.39
C TYR A 173 -4.74 -2.64 8.28
N LEU A 174 -5.49 -3.12 9.28
CA LEU A 174 -6.12 -4.44 9.22
C LEU A 174 -7.14 -4.56 8.08
N VAL A 175 -7.93 -3.51 7.86
CA VAL A 175 -8.87 -3.46 6.73
C VAL A 175 -8.13 -3.41 5.39
N LEU A 176 -6.99 -2.71 5.32
CA LEU A 176 -6.15 -2.68 4.12
C LEU A 176 -5.39 -4.00 3.87
N VAL A 177 -5.08 -4.77 4.92
CA VAL A 177 -4.60 -6.15 4.77
C VAL A 177 -5.70 -7.01 4.15
N PHE A 178 -6.94 -6.92 4.65
CA PHE A 178 -8.07 -7.61 4.02
C PHE A 178 -8.31 -7.17 2.56
N HIS A 179 -8.10 -5.89 2.23
CA HIS A 179 -8.17 -5.39 0.86
C HIS A 179 -7.18 -6.06 -0.11
N SER A 180 -6.08 -6.63 0.40
CA SER A 180 -5.07 -7.32 -0.42
C SER A 180 -5.43 -8.76 -0.81
N VAL A 181 -6.60 -9.27 -0.37
CA VAL A 181 -7.13 -10.62 -0.65
C VAL A 181 -7.98 -10.66 -1.92
#